data_AF-A0AA88WT78-F1
#
_entry.id   AF-A0AA88WT78-F1
#
_cell.length_a   1.000
_cell.length_b   1.000
_cell.length_c   1.000
_cell.angle_alpha   90.00
_cell.angle_beta   90.00
_cell.angle_gamma   90.00
#
_symmetry.space_group_name_H-M   'P 1'
#
loop_
_entity.id
_entity.type
_entity.pdbx_description
1 polymer ?
#
loop_
_entity_poly.entity_id
_entity_poly.type
_entity_poly.pdbx_seq_one_letter_code
_entity_poly.pdbx_strand_id
1 'polypeptide(L)'
;MSRHLPTATVVVEDFSEAVEWWMSRRYDSRTTIFSPEGRLYQVEYAMEAIGNAGSAIGILSKDGVVLVGEKKVTSKLLQTSTSTEKMYKIDDHVACAVTGIMSDANILINTARVQAQRFTFA
;
A
#
# COMPACT_ATOMS: atom_id res chain seq x y z
N MET A 1 26.43 30.65 8.68
CA MET A 1 25.81 29.39 9.13
C MET A 1 24.99 28.82 7.98
N SER A 2 25.53 27.81 7.27
CA SER A 2 24.79 27.01 6.31
C SER A 2 25.31 25.58 6.47
N ARG A 3 24.44 24.67 6.90
CA ARG A 3 24.77 23.25 7.07
C ARG A 3 24.73 22.61 5.68
N HIS A 4 25.89 22.31 5.13
CA HIS A 4 26.03 21.49 3.93
C HIS A 4 25.70 20.04 4.32
N LEU A 5 24.65 19.47 3.73
CA LEU A 5 24.33 18.04 3.89
C LEU A 5 25.36 17.22 3.08
N PRO A 6 25.82 16.06 3.58
CA PRO A 6 26.82 15.26 2.87
C PRO A 6 26.21 14.64 1.62
N THR A 7 26.82 14.94 0.47
CA THR A 7 26.63 14.18 -0.77
C THR A 7 27.16 12.76 -0.53
N ALA A 8 26.27 11.78 -0.38
CA ALA A 8 26.68 10.38 -0.29
C ALA A 8 27.41 10.01 -1.59
N THR A 9 28.74 9.87 -1.51
CA THR A 9 29.54 9.28 -2.58
C THR A 9 29.34 7.78 -2.46
N VAL A 10 28.52 7.20 -3.32
CA VAL A 10 28.43 5.75 -3.47
C VAL A 10 29.71 5.31 -4.18
N VAL A 11 30.58 4.59 -3.48
CA VAL A 11 31.76 3.95 -4.08
C VAL A 11 31.22 2.75 -4.84
N VAL A 12 31.22 2.83 -6.17
CA VAL A 12 30.78 1.73 -7.03
C VAL A 12 31.98 0.79 -7.21
N GLU A 13 31.92 -0.39 -6.60
CA GLU A 13 33.01 -1.37 -6.62
C GLU A 13 32.99 -2.26 -7.88
N ASP A 14 31.85 -2.32 -8.59
CA ASP A 14 31.64 -3.12 -9.81
C ASP A 14 30.94 -2.32 -10.93
N PHE A 15 31.51 -2.36 -12.14
CA PHE A 15 30.96 -1.71 -13.33
C PHE A 15 29.58 -2.27 -13.73
N SER A 16 29.33 -3.56 -13.47
CA SER A 16 28.02 -4.18 -13.75
C SER A 16 26.92 -3.59 -12.85
N GLU A 17 27.23 -3.42 -11.57
CA GLU A 17 26.36 -2.78 -10.57
C GLU A 17 26.06 -1.32 -10.97
N ALA A 18 27.07 -0.58 -11.44
CA ALA A 18 26.93 0.79 -11.92
C ALA A 18 25.86 0.93 -13.02
N VAL A 19 25.85 -0.02 -13.96
CA VAL A 19 24.93 -0.03 -15.10
C VAL A 19 23.51 -0.35 -14.65
N GLU A 20 23.32 -1.33 -13.77
CA GLU A 20 22.01 -1.62 -13.17
C GLU A 20 21.45 -0.43 -12.41
N TRP A 21 22.25 0.21 -11.55
CA TRP A 21 21.85 1.40 -10.79
C TRP A 21 21.39 2.54 -11.70
N TRP A 22 22.10 2.75 -12.80
CA TRP A 22 21.80 3.84 -13.72
C TRP A 22 20.59 3.54 -14.59
N MET A 23 20.40 2.28 -14.99
CA MET A 23 19.18 1.82 -15.65
C MET A 23 17.98 1.97 -14.71
N SER A 24 18.05 1.44 -13.49
CA SER A 24 16.99 1.54 -12.48
C SER A 24 16.58 2.99 -12.21
N ARG A 25 17.53 3.90 -11.92
CA ARG A 25 17.23 5.33 -11.67
C ARG A 25 16.48 6.02 -12.79
N ARG A 26 16.67 5.63 -14.05
CA ARG A 26 15.96 6.27 -15.16
C ARG A 26 14.50 5.87 -15.23
N TYR A 27 14.22 4.59 -15.06
CA TYR A 27 12.85 4.08 -15.18
C TYR A 27 12.06 4.23 -13.88
N ASP A 28 12.74 4.40 -12.75
CA ASP A 28 12.14 4.68 -11.45
C ASP A 28 11.89 6.19 -11.18
N SER A 29 12.42 7.07 -12.05
CA SER A 29 12.31 8.52 -11.84
C SER A 29 10.90 9.10 -12.03
N ARG A 30 9.97 8.36 -12.64
CA ARG A 30 8.56 8.75 -12.81
C ARG A 30 7.63 7.58 -12.53
N THR A 31 6.43 7.87 -12.05
CA THR A 31 5.47 6.87 -11.53
C THR A 31 4.89 5.91 -12.57
N THR A 32 4.85 6.30 -13.85
CA THR A 32 4.13 5.56 -14.90
C THR A 32 5.01 5.17 -16.09
N ILE A 33 6.33 5.10 -15.91
CA ILE A 33 7.26 4.67 -16.95
C ILE A 33 7.52 3.16 -16.84
N PHE A 34 7.42 2.46 -17.97
CA PHE A 34 7.86 1.08 -18.08
C PHE A 34 9.38 0.99 -18.19
N SER A 35 9.97 0.04 -17.48
CA SER A 35 11.37 -0.36 -17.65
C SER A 35 11.58 -1.08 -19.00
N PRO A 36 12.83 -1.26 -19.46
CA PRO A 36 13.14 -2.00 -20.69
C PRO A 36 12.60 -3.44 -20.66
N GLU A 37 12.47 -4.02 -19.47
CA GLU A 37 11.92 -5.35 -19.23
C GLU A 37 10.38 -5.35 -19.13
N GLY A 38 9.73 -4.20 -19.30
CA GLY A 38 8.28 -4.05 -19.26
C GLY A 38 7.69 -3.95 -17.85
N ARG A 39 8.50 -3.62 -16.83
CA ARG A 39 8.07 -3.54 -15.43
C ARG A 39 7.72 -2.11 -15.03
N LEU A 40 6.83 -1.96 -14.06
CA LEU A 40 6.52 -0.69 -13.40
C LEU A 40 7.12 -0.71 -12.00
N TYR A 41 8.35 -0.23 -11.84
CA TYR A 41 9.08 -0.32 -10.57
C TYR A 41 8.33 0.32 -9.40
N GLN A 42 7.66 1.45 -9.63
CA GLN A 42 6.86 2.12 -8.60
C GLN A 42 5.66 1.28 -8.11
N VAL A 43 5.06 0.45 -8.97
CA VAL A 43 4.01 -0.49 -8.57
C VAL A 43 4.60 -1.63 -7.76
N GLU A 44 5.77 -2.15 -8.17
CA GLU A 44 6.43 -3.24 -7.46
C GLU A 44 6.91 -2.83 -6.08
N TYR A 45 7.44 -1.61 -5.92
CA TYR A 45 7.78 -1.07 -4.61
C TYR A 45 6.55 -0.89 -3.71
N ALA A 46 5.42 -0.47 -4.28
CA ALA A 46 4.17 -0.41 -3.52
C ALA A 46 3.72 -1.81 -3.07
N MET A 47 3.87 -2.83 -3.92
CA MET A 47 3.58 -4.23 -3.56
C MET A 47 4.51 -4.73 -2.44
N GLU A 48 5.81 -4.40 -2.50
CA GLU A 48 6.77 -4.75 -1.45
C GLU A 48 6.44 -4.04 -0.12
N ALA A 49 6.03 -2.77 -0.16
CA ALA A 49 5.57 -2.04 1.01
C ALA A 49 4.33 -2.70 1.63
N ILE A 50 3.40 -3.23 0.82
CA ILE A 50 2.23 -3.99 1.29
C ILE A 50 2.65 -5.30 1.97
N GLY A 51 3.70 -5.96 1.49
CA GLY A 51 4.23 -7.19 2.09
C GLY A 51 4.60 -7.07 3.58
N ASN A 52 4.93 -5.86 4.04
CA ASN A 52 5.28 -5.57 5.44
C ASN A 52 4.06 -5.20 6.33
N ALA A 53 2.91 -4.95 5.72
CA ALA A 53 1.68 -4.62 6.44
C ALA A 53 1.09 -5.87 7.12
N GLY A 54 0.32 -5.66 8.19
CA GLY A 54 -0.32 -6.80 8.88
C GLY A 54 -1.34 -7.51 7.96
N SER A 55 -1.42 -8.82 8.06
CA SER A 55 -2.18 -9.65 7.12
C SER A 55 -3.69 -9.38 7.17
N ALA A 56 -4.37 -9.60 6.04
CA ALA A 56 -5.82 -9.64 5.93
C ALA A 56 -6.22 -10.87 5.09
N ILE A 57 -7.25 -11.59 5.51
CA ILE A 57 -7.70 -12.85 4.92
C ILE A 57 -9.20 -12.77 4.69
N GLY A 58 -9.66 -13.19 3.50
CA GLY A 58 -11.07 -13.39 3.20
C GLY A 58 -11.37 -14.87 2.97
N ILE A 59 -12.41 -15.39 3.61
CA ILE A 59 -12.88 -16.76 3.44
C ILE A 59 -14.29 -16.73 2.86
N LEU A 60 -14.45 -17.31 1.69
CA LEU A 60 -15.75 -17.52 1.06
C LEU A 60 -16.33 -18.87 1.48
N SER A 61 -17.59 -18.86 1.89
CA SER A 61 -18.39 -20.05 2.20
C SER A 61 -19.69 -20.04 1.39
N LYS A 62 -20.49 -21.11 1.48
CA LYS A 62 -21.79 -21.19 0.80
C LYS A 62 -22.78 -20.14 1.30
N ASP A 63 -22.71 -19.81 2.58
CA ASP A 63 -23.71 -18.97 3.26
C ASP A 63 -23.24 -17.51 3.43
N GLY A 64 -22.02 -17.19 2.97
CA GLY A 64 -21.48 -15.84 3.06
C GLY A 64 -19.95 -15.78 3.09
N VAL A 65 -19.43 -14.60 3.43
CA VAL A 65 -17.99 -14.29 3.44
C VAL A 65 -17.59 -13.83 4.84
N VAL A 66 -16.40 -14.27 5.28
CA VAL A 66 -15.75 -13.80 6.50
C VAL A 66 -14.48 -13.06 6.12
N LEU A 67 -14.29 -11.86 6.69
CA LEU A 67 -13.04 -11.12 6.59
C LEU A 67 -12.34 -11.15 7.95
N VAL A 68 -11.04 -11.41 7.96
CA VAL A 68 -10.18 -11.43 9.15
C VAL A 68 -8.96 -10.55 8.91
N GLY A 69 -8.56 -9.75 9.89
CA GLY A 69 -7.41 -8.86 9.78
C GLY A 69 -6.54 -8.93 11.03
N GLU A 70 -5.22 -9.01 10.84
CA GLU A 70 -4.25 -8.91 11.92
C GLU A 70 -4.22 -7.48 12.45
N LYS A 71 -4.52 -7.30 13.73
CA LYS A 71 -4.39 -6.00 14.41
C LYS A 71 -3.05 -5.94 15.14
N LYS A 72 -2.12 -5.12 14.63
CA LYS A 72 -0.82 -4.89 15.27
C LYS A 72 -0.99 -3.87 16.42
N VAL A 73 -0.92 -4.34 17.66
CA VAL A 73 -0.97 -3.47 18.85
C VAL A 73 0.43 -2.95 19.13
N THR A 74 0.67 -1.67 18.83
CA THR A 74 1.98 -1.04 19.00
C THR A 74 2.29 -0.67 20.46
N SER A 75 1.26 -0.48 21.29
CA SER A 75 1.40 -0.17 22.71
C SER A 75 0.18 -0.61 23.51
N LYS A 76 0.42 -0.98 24.77
CA LYS A 76 -0.65 -1.27 25.76
C LYS A 76 -1.51 -0.04 26.09
N LEU A 77 -1.05 1.17 25.73
CA LEU A 77 -1.81 2.41 25.89
C LEU A 77 -2.80 2.65 24.74
N LEU A 78 -2.70 1.90 23.65
CA LEU A 78 -3.60 2.05 22.51
C LEU A 78 -4.96 1.42 22.85
N GLN A 79 -6.02 2.23 22.78
CA GLN A 79 -7.38 1.75 23.02
C GLN A 79 -7.81 0.80 21.91
N THR A 80 -7.78 -0.49 22.21
CA THR A 80 -8.04 -1.56 21.23
C THR A 80 -9.52 -1.88 21.06
N SER A 81 -10.37 -1.48 22.01
CA SER A 81 -11.79 -1.83 22.06
C SER A 81 -12.68 -1.11 21.05
N THR A 82 -12.28 0.07 20.58
CA THR A 82 -13.13 0.93 19.72
C THR A 82 -12.61 1.07 18.29
N SER A 83 -11.34 0.71 18.04
CA SER A 83 -10.67 0.99 16.78
C SER A 83 -10.79 -0.19 15.82
N THR A 84 -11.70 -0.09 14.85
CA THR A 84 -11.80 -1.01 13.71
C THR A 84 -10.72 -0.67 12.69
N GLU A 85 -9.47 -0.90 13.05
CA GLU A 85 -8.35 -0.76 12.14
C GLU A 85 -8.45 -1.90 11.14
N LYS A 86 -8.70 -1.58 9.86
CA LYS A 86 -8.71 -2.47 8.67
C LYS A 86 -10.06 -2.95 8.15
N MET A 87 -11.12 -3.04 8.95
CA MET A 87 -12.43 -3.50 8.44
C MET A 87 -13.38 -2.34 8.25
N TYR A 88 -13.85 -2.16 7.02
CA TYR A 88 -14.70 -1.03 6.66
C TYR A 88 -15.94 -1.51 5.93
N LYS A 89 -17.11 -1.16 6.46
CA LYS A 89 -18.37 -1.28 5.73
C LYS A 89 -18.37 -0.27 4.57
N ILE A 90 -18.65 -0.75 3.35
CA ILE A 90 -18.81 0.07 2.15
C ILE A 90 -20.29 0.31 1.87
N ASP A 91 -21.11 -0.73 1.98
CA ASP A 91 -22.57 -0.68 1.86
C ASP A 91 -23.20 -1.75 2.77
N ASP A 92 -24.53 -1.85 2.83
CA ASP A 92 -25.24 -2.85 3.63
C ASP A 92 -24.88 -4.30 3.26
N HIS A 93 -24.49 -4.53 2.00
CA HIS A 93 -24.15 -5.83 1.45
C HIS A 93 -22.66 -5.96 1.05
N VAL A 94 -21.83 -4.95 1.33
CA VAL A 94 -20.41 -4.90 0.91
C VAL A 94 -19.52 -4.39 2.03
N ALA A 95 -18.43 -5.11 2.31
CA ALA A 95 -17.38 -4.70 3.22
C ALA A 95 -15.99 -4.89 2.59
N CYS A 96 -15.01 -4.15 3.11
CA CYS A 96 -13.63 -4.17 2.65
C CYS A 96 -12.68 -4.38 3.83
N ALA A 97 -11.67 -5.22 3.62
CA ALA A 97 -10.51 -5.36 4.49
C ALA A 97 -9.30 -4.65 3.85
N VAL A 98 -8.57 -3.86 4.63
CA VAL A 98 -7.43 -3.07 4.14
C VAL A 98 -6.11 -3.62 4.66
N THR A 99 -5.12 -3.70 3.78
CA THR A 99 -3.70 -3.87 4.11
C THR A 99 -2.88 -2.79 3.38
N GLY A 100 -1.80 -2.33 4.00
CA GLY A 100 -0.96 -1.23 3.48
C GLY A 100 -1.18 0.11 4.20
N ILE A 101 -1.02 1.21 3.45
CA ILE A 101 -1.04 2.58 3.97
C ILE A 101 -2.49 3.02 4.24
N MET A 102 -2.80 3.32 5.51
CA MET A 102 -4.18 3.60 5.95
C MET A 102 -4.71 4.95 5.42
N SER A 103 -3.85 5.94 5.22
CA SER A 103 -4.26 7.23 4.62
C SER A 103 -4.84 7.08 3.22
N ASP A 104 -4.17 6.27 2.39
CA ASP A 104 -4.55 6.06 1.00
C ASP A 104 -5.84 5.24 0.92
N ALA A 105 -5.93 4.22 1.78
CA ALA A 105 -7.13 3.40 1.91
C ALA A 105 -8.37 4.23 2.30
N ASN A 106 -8.24 5.19 3.23
CA ASN A 106 -9.37 6.02 3.63
C ASN A 106 -9.97 6.83 2.45
N ILE A 107 -9.11 7.33 1.56
CA ILE A 107 -9.57 8.03 0.35
C ILE A 107 -10.36 7.06 -0.52
N LEU A 108 -9.81 5.88 -0.81
CA LEU A 108 -10.45 4.86 -1.64
C LEU A 108 -11.76 4.34 -1.05
N ILE A 109 -11.82 4.11 0.26
CA ILE A 109 -13.03 3.67 0.98
C ILE A 109 -14.13 4.72 0.85
N ASN A 110 -13.81 5.99 1.05
CA ASN A 110 -14.81 7.07 0.96
C ASN A 110 -15.29 7.24 -0.48
N THR A 111 -14.39 7.14 -1.47
CA THR A 111 -14.80 7.11 -2.88
C THR A 111 -15.71 5.92 -3.17
N ALA A 112 -15.35 4.71 -2.72
CA ALA A 112 -16.15 3.50 -2.93
C ALA A 112 -17.56 3.61 -2.32
N ARG A 113 -17.67 4.15 -1.10
CA ARG A 113 -18.97 4.42 -0.45
C ARG A 113 -19.84 5.36 -1.29
N VAL A 114 -19.27 6.46 -1.78
CA VAL A 114 -20.00 7.42 -2.63
C VAL A 114 -20.45 6.76 -3.93
N GLN A 115 -19.59 5.96 -4.58
CA GLN A 115 -19.96 5.26 -5.82
C GLN A 115 -21.03 4.20 -5.59
N ALA A 116 -20.95 3.44 -4.49
CA ALA A 116 -21.98 2.45 -4.14
C ALA A 116 -23.36 3.12 -3.99
N GLN A 117 -23.45 4.21 -3.23
CA GLN A 117 -24.71 4.93 -3.06
C GLN A 117 -25.20 5.56 -4.36
N ARG A 118 -24.30 6.10 -5.19
CA ARG A 118 -24.67 6.60 -6.52
C ARG A 118 -25.29 5.51 -7.38
N PHE A 119 -24.74 4.30 -7.37
CA PHE A 119 -25.31 3.18 -8.12
C PHE A 119 -26.68 2.77 -7.57
N THR A 120 -26.83 2.69 -6.24
CA THR A 120 -28.09 2.32 -5.57
C THR A 120 -29.23 3.31 -5.85
N PHE A 121 -28.91 4.59 -6.02
CA PHE A 121 -29.90 5.67 -6.23
C PHE A 121 -29.87 6.29 -7.65
N ALA A 122 -29.16 5.69 -8.60
CA ALA A 122 -29.18 6.09 -10.01
C ALA A 122 -30.43 5.53 -10.71
#